data_AF-A0A5R9QA09-F1
#
_entry.id   AF-A0A5R9QA09-F1
#
_cell.length_a   1.000
_cell.length_b   1.000
_cell.length_c   1.000
_cell.angle_alpha   90.00
_cell.angle_beta   90.00
_cell.angle_gamma   90.00
#
_symmetry.space_group_name_H-M   'P 1'
#
loop_
_entity.id
_entity.type
_entity.pdbx_description
1 polymer ?
#
loop_
_entity_poly.entity_id
_entity_poly.type
_entity_poly.pdbx_seq_one_letter_code
_entity_poly.pdbx_strand_id
1 'polypeptide(L)'
;MTDPGLELQRQLQALTDRFAERLSLELPELARLAGFVHDREPEALDHLGEIRDRLHKLAGSAATFGFAQVGDEARRLEQRADTWLVPGQSAAGSLDQLGRDIARFAAQMPGTTSAPTPEPVLADSQSEAGGASIYLLEGDLDAATGMTQTLGNFGYAVSHFATAQALAGALARQLPDALILSLGEDDDLPQVAAIQQRLEAPLPLLVIDDRDDFDSQLAAVRAGAQGYFTRPLDITRLEQRLERCLNQQQGEPFRVLIIDDDLELATRYALVLRSARMQVEVLGEPARLFEALHGFNPEVVLLDVNMPGCSGPELAQAIRLNDEWLRVTIIYLSAETDITRQMAALVKAGDDFITKPISDNALISSVFSHAQRARSLSNALARDSLTGLLKHADIKEHLAVEVQRARRSGKPTSVVMLDIDHFKKVNDSHGHAAGDNVIRALANLMRQRLRRVDSLGRYGGEEFVAVLPNCSATQAKQVIDEIRERFAELIFNAGGQRFNVTLSAGVAETAEGVRPNDLLEQADRALYSAKHNGRNQVRLAG
;
A
#
# COMPACT_ATOMS: atom_id res chain seq x y z
N MET A 1 3.02 32.74 1.16
CA MET A 1 2.84 31.28 0.97
C MET A 1 3.15 30.99 -0.47
N THR A 2 4.24 30.26 -0.74
CA THR A 2 4.66 29.86 -2.08
C THR A 2 3.72 28.76 -2.60
N ASP A 3 3.29 28.87 -3.85
CA ASP A 3 2.48 27.86 -4.54
C ASP A 3 3.26 26.52 -4.63
N PRO A 4 2.74 25.41 -4.06
CA PRO A 4 3.40 24.11 -4.08
C PRO A 4 3.72 23.59 -5.49
N GLY A 5 2.88 23.90 -6.49
CA GLY A 5 3.12 23.50 -7.87
C GLY A 5 4.32 24.22 -8.48
N LEU A 6 4.45 25.52 -8.17
CA LEU A 6 5.58 26.35 -8.59
C LEU A 6 6.89 25.90 -7.91
N GLU A 7 6.81 25.43 -6.66
CA GLU A 7 7.96 24.91 -5.93
C GLU A 7 8.43 23.55 -6.48
N LEU A 8 7.52 22.63 -6.78
CA LEU A 8 7.85 21.37 -7.45
C LEU A 8 8.53 21.63 -8.80
N GLN A 9 7.99 22.56 -9.60
CA GLN A 9 8.55 22.88 -10.92
C GLN A 9 9.96 23.47 -10.81
N ARG A 10 10.25 24.28 -9.79
CA ARG A 10 11.61 24.77 -9.49
C ARG A 10 12.56 23.64 -9.10
N GLN A 11 12.11 22.70 -8.26
CA GLN A 11 12.93 21.57 -7.84
C GLN A 11 13.25 20.63 -9.00
N LEU A 12 12.28 20.36 -9.86
CA LEU A 12 12.48 19.58 -11.09
C LEU A 12 13.45 20.30 -12.05
N GLN A 13 13.33 21.62 -12.21
CA GLN A 13 14.25 22.40 -13.04
C GLN A 13 15.68 22.38 -12.48
N ALA A 14 15.85 22.53 -11.17
CA ALA A 14 17.16 22.47 -10.53
C ALA A 14 17.84 21.10 -10.71
N LEU A 15 17.07 20.01 -10.75
CA LEU A 15 17.60 18.68 -11.07
C LEU A 15 18.02 18.57 -12.54
N THR A 16 17.24 19.14 -13.46
CA THR A 16 17.63 19.23 -14.87
C THR A 16 18.93 20.00 -15.06
N ASP A 17 19.10 21.11 -14.34
CA ASP A 17 20.32 21.92 -14.41
C ASP A 17 21.55 21.16 -13.86
N ARG A 18 21.39 20.44 -12.74
CA ARG A 18 22.45 19.55 -12.20
C ARG A 18 22.82 18.42 -13.15
N PHE A 19 21.83 17.79 -13.78
CA PHE A 19 22.09 16.76 -14.79
C PHE A 19 22.89 17.33 -15.97
N ALA A 20 22.58 18.57 -16.40
CA ALA A 20 23.32 19.25 -17.45
C ALA A 20 24.77 19.55 -17.04
N GLU A 21 25.00 19.98 -15.79
CA GLU A 21 26.34 20.17 -15.22
C GLU A 21 27.12 18.85 -15.16
N ARG A 22 26.49 17.75 -14.70
CA ARG A 22 27.08 16.41 -14.68
C ARG A 22 27.48 15.96 -16.08
N LEU A 23 26.60 16.13 -17.07
CA LEU A 23 26.86 15.80 -18.46
C LEU A 23 28.08 16.57 -19.01
N SER A 24 28.24 17.83 -18.63
CA SER A 24 29.40 18.65 -19.03
C SER A 24 30.74 18.16 -18.50
N LEU A 25 30.74 17.41 -17.39
CA LEU A 25 31.92 16.80 -16.78
C LEU A 25 32.14 15.36 -17.27
N GLU A 26 31.06 14.59 -17.45
CA GLU A 26 31.14 13.18 -17.84
C GLU A 26 31.51 12.99 -19.31
N LEU A 27 30.99 13.81 -20.24
CA LEU A 27 31.28 13.65 -21.67
C LEU A 27 32.79 13.78 -21.98
N PRO A 28 33.52 14.80 -21.48
CA PRO A 28 34.97 14.87 -21.67
C PRO A 28 35.73 13.65 -21.14
N GLU A 29 35.31 13.09 -20.02
CA GLU A 29 35.93 11.89 -19.45
C GLU A 29 35.63 10.64 -20.29
N LEU A 30 34.41 10.54 -20.83
CA LEU A 30 34.00 9.49 -21.74
C LEU A 30 34.82 9.56 -23.06
N ALA A 31 35.11 10.77 -23.56
CA ALA A 31 36.03 10.98 -24.68
C ALA A 31 37.47 10.56 -24.34
N ARG A 32 37.92 10.84 -23.11
CA ARG A 32 39.25 10.44 -22.62
C ARG A 32 39.39 8.91 -22.60
N LEU A 33 38.42 8.21 -22.00
CA LEU A 33 38.38 6.75 -21.94
C LEU A 33 38.33 6.13 -23.34
N ALA A 34 37.55 6.70 -24.26
CA ALA A 34 37.47 6.23 -25.64
C ALA A 34 38.81 6.30 -26.39
N GLY A 35 39.73 7.18 -25.97
CA GLY A 35 41.08 7.26 -26.52
C GLY A 35 41.97 6.04 -26.19
N PHE A 36 41.62 5.26 -25.16
CA PHE A 36 42.31 4.02 -24.78
C PHE A 36 41.68 2.76 -25.37
N VAL A 37 40.57 2.91 -26.11
CA VAL A 37 39.91 1.81 -26.81
C VAL A 37 40.58 1.63 -28.18
N HIS A 38 41.74 0.96 -28.17
CA HIS A 38 42.50 0.58 -29.35
C HIS A 38 43.05 -0.83 -29.15
N ASP A 39 43.04 -1.63 -30.23
CA ASP A 39 43.49 -3.03 -30.22
C ASP A 39 42.74 -3.91 -29.19
N ARG A 40 42.61 -5.22 -29.44
CA ARG A 40 41.81 -6.11 -28.56
C ARG A 40 42.62 -6.57 -27.34
N GLU A 41 43.24 -5.63 -26.63
CA GLU A 41 44.01 -5.90 -25.42
C GLU A 41 43.10 -5.98 -24.18
N PRO A 42 43.49 -6.72 -23.12
CA PRO A 42 42.71 -6.84 -21.89
C PRO A 42 42.35 -5.48 -21.27
N GLU A 43 43.32 -4.55 -21.23
CA GLU A 43 43.09 -3.21 -20.69
C GLU A 43 42.06 -2.42 -21.51
N ALA A 44 42.05 -2.56 -22.85
CA ALA A 44 41.08 -1.90 -23.71
C ALA A 44 39.64 -2.42 -23.48
N LEU A 45 39.48 -3.69 -23.13
CA LEU A 45 38.18 -4.28 -22.79
C LEU A 45 37.67 -3.80 -21.42
N ASP A 46 38.55 -3.59 -20.44
CA ASP A 46 38.18 -3.01 -19.15
C ASP A 46 37.68 -1.56 -19.31
N HIS A 47 38.40 -0.74 -20.08
CA HIS A 47 37.97 0.63 -20.41
C HIS A 47 36.64 0.63 -21.19
N LEU A 48 36.45 -0.33 -22.10
CA LEU A 48 35.19 -0.47 -22.83
C LEU A 48 34.02 -0.86 -21.91
N GLY A 49 34.29 -1.70 -20.89
CA GLY A 49 33.33 -2.03 -19.84
C GLY A 49 32.84 -0.80 -19.09
N GLU A 50 33.77 0.06 -18.66
CA GLU A 50 33.47 1.33 -17.98
C GLU A 50 32.70 2.30 -18.88
N ILE A 51 33.11 2.44 -20.15
CA ILE A 51 32.42 3.30 -21.12
C ILE A 51 30.97 2.82 -21.32
N ARG A 52 30.77 1.50 -21.45
CA ARG A 52 29.44 0.90 -21.64
C ARG A 52 28.52 1.15 -20.42
N ASP A 53 29.04 1.08 -19.20
CA ASP A 53 28.25 1.43 -17.99
C ASP A 53 27.82 2.91 -17.99
N ARG A 54 28.74 3.82 -18.35
CA ARG A 54 28.44 5.26 -18.46
C ARG A 54 27.42 5.56 -19.57
N LEU A 55 27.55 4.90 -20.72
CA LEU A 55 26.58 5.02 -21.82
C LEU A 55 25.21 4.47 -21.44
N HIS A 56 25.15 3.34 -20.73
CA HIS A 56 23.90 2.77 -20.20
C HIS A 56 23.17 3.76 -19.29
N LYS A 57 23.90 4.36 -18.34
CA LYS A 57 23.37 5.37 -17.42
C LYS A 57 22.81 6.59 -18.16
N LEU A 58 23.52 7.09 -19.17
CA LEU A 58 23.07 8.20 -20.02
C LEU A 58 21.84 7.83 -20.85
N ALA A 59 21.81 6.63 -21.44
CA ALA A 59 20.68 6.14 -22.22
C ALA A 59 19.39 6.03 -21.39
N GLY A 60 19.51 5.65 -20.11
CA GLY A 60 18.37 5.52 -19.18
C GLY A 60 17.85 6.84 -18.62
N SER A 61 18.69 7.86 -18.47
CA SER A 61 18.36 9.10 -17.75
C SER A 61 18.15 10.33 -18.64
N ALA A 62 18.89 10.47 -19.74
CA ALA A 62 18.99 11.73 -20.51
C ALA A 62 17.65 12.24 -21.05
N ALA A 63 16.81 11.36 -21.59
CA ALA A 63 15.51 11.75 -22.12
C ALA A 63 14.54 12.25 -21.02
N THR A 64 14.64 11.72 -19.80
CA THR A 64 13.83 12.18 -18.65
C THR A 64 14.20 13.61 -18.21
N PHE A 65 15.43 14.05 -18.48
CA PHE A 65 15.90 15.42 -18.23
C PHE A 65 15.83 16.33 -19.47
N GLY A 66 15.16 15.92 -20.55
CA GLY A 66 15.00 16.75 -21.75
C GLY A 66 16.18 16.69 -22.74
N PHE A 67 17.06 15.71 -22.61
CA PHE A 67 18.19 15.45 -23.51
C PHE A 67 17.96 14.17 -24.34
N ALA A 68 16.80 14.05 -24.99
CA ALA A 68 16.40 12.83 -25.69
C ALA A 68 17.42 12.37 -26.76
N GLN A 69 17.98 13.31 -27.52
CA GLN A 69 19.00 13.01 -28.54
C GLN A 69 20.29 12.43 -27.94
N VAL A 70 20.67 12.85 -26.73
CA VAL A 70 21.82 12.27 -26.00
C VAL A 70 21.52 10.83 -25.64
N GLY A 71 20.33 10.56 -25.11
CA GLY A 71 19.91 9.23 -24.70
C GLY A 71 19.88 8.25 -25.88
N ASP A 72 19.33 8.66 -27.02
CA ASP A 72 19.24 7.82 -28.22
C ASP A 72 20.63 7.45 -28.77
N GLU A 73 21.55 8.40 -28.87
CA GLU A 73 22.90 8.13 -29.36
C GLU A 73 23.74 7.34 -28.33
N ALA A 74 23.57 7.62 -27.02
CA ALA A 74 24.21 6.84 -25.97
C ALA A 74 23.79 5.35 -26.04
N ARG A 75 22.50 5.07 -26.21
CA ARG A 75 21.96 3.71 -26.35
C ARG A 75 22.53 2.99 -27.57
N ARG A 76 22.66 3.70 -28.69
CA ARG A 76 23.25 3.14 -29.92
C ARG A 76 24.72 2.74 -29.71
N LEU A 77 25.49 3.57 -29.01
CA LEU A 77 26.90 3.30 -28.72
C LEU A 77 27.06 2.19 -27.68
N GLU A 78 26.20 2.15 -26.67
CA GLU A 78 26.09 1.08 -25.67
C GLU A 78 25.89 -0.29 -26.33
N GLN A 79 24.88 -0.42 -27.20
CA GLN A 79 24.59 -1.67 -27.91
C GLN A 79 25.78 -2.15 -28.77
N ARG A 80 26.55 -1.21 -29.34
CA ARG A 80 27.78 -1.55 -30.08
C ARG A 80 28.88 -2.02 -29.13
N ALA A 81 29.06 -1.39 -27.98
CA ALA A 81 30.05 -1.80 -26.98
C ALA A 81 29.76 -3.20 -26.43
N ASP A 82 28.49 -3.53 -26.17
CA ASP A 82 28.07 -4.86 -25.71
C ASP A 82 28.53 -5.99 -26.64
N THR A 83 28.47 -5.78 -27.98
CA THR A 83 28.90 -6.83 -28.94
C THR A 83 30.38 -7.20 -28.85
N TRP A 84 31.21 -6.32 -28.29
CA TRP A 84 32.65 -6.56 -28.10
C TRP A 84 32.97 -7.21 -26.75
N LEU A 85 32.13 -6.96 -25.73
CA LEU A 85 32.27 -7.49 -24.37
C LEU A 85 31.76 -8.94 -24.24
N VAL A 86 30.92 -9.41 -25.16
CA VAL A 86 30.45 -10.81 -25.20
C VAL A 86 31.49 -11.74 -25.85
N PRO A 87 32.00 -12.77 -25.15
CA PRO A 87 32.95 -13.73 -25.71
C PRO A 87 32.35 -14.52 -26.89
N GLY A 88 33.04 -14.55 -28.03
CA GLY A 88 32.69 -15.39 -29.18
C GLY A 88 31.69 -14.79 -30.19
N GLN A 89 31.22 -13.56 -30.01
CA GLN A 89 30.49 -12.83 -31.05
C GLN A 89 31.44 -12.07 -32.00
N SER A 90 31.17 -12.13 -33.30
CA SER A 90 31.83 -11.26 -34.28
C SER A 90 31.16 -9.90 -34.27
N ALA A 91 31.79 -8.92 -33.63
CA ALA A 91 31.37 -7.53 -33.73
C ALA A 91 31.59 -7.00 -35.15
N ALA A 92 30.64 -6.23 -35.67
CA ALA A 92 30.78 -5.59 -36.98
C ALA A 92 31.60 -4.30 -36.85
N GLY A 93 32.72 -4.21 -37.58
CA GLY A 93 33.59 -3.02 -37.62
C GLY A 93 34.91 -3.16 -36.85
N SER A 94 35.63 -2.05 -36.69
CA SER A 94 36.87 -1.98 -35.90
C SER A 94 36.58 -1.36 -34.52
N LEU A 95 37.25 -1.86 -33.49
CA LEU A 95 37.19 -1.33 -32.12
C LEU A 95 37.63 0.15 -32.08
N ASP A 96 38.62 0.52 -32.88
CA ASP A 96 39.09 1.89 -33.06
C ASP A 96 38.00 2.81 -33.64
N GLN A 97 37.15 2.26 -34.51
CA GLN A 97 36.03 3.01 -35.08
C GLN A 97 34.97 3.27 -34.02
N LEU A 98 34.71 2.32 -33.12
CA LEU A 98 33.83 2.51 -31.98
C LEU A 98 34.38 3.59 -31.04
N GLY A 99 35.67 3.52 -30.67
CA GLY A 99 36.32 4.57 -29.86
C GLY A 99 36.21 5.96 -30.48
N ARG A 100 36.43 6.10 -31.80
CA ARG A 100 36.27 7.39 -32.51
C ARG A 100 34.82 7.90 -32.51
N ASP A 101 33.84 7.02 -32.68
CA ASP A 101 32.43 7.43 -32.68
C ASP A 101 32.00 7.88 -31.29
N ILE A 102 32.48 7.21 -30.23
CA ILE A 102 32.24 7.58 -28.83
C ILE A 102 32.87 8.95 -28.51
N ALA A 103 34.13 9.18 -28.91
CA ALA A 103 34.79 10.47 -28.74
C ALA A 103 34.07 11.61 -29.50
N ARG A 104 33.49 11.31 -30.68
CA ARG A 104 32.70 12.29 -31.45
C ARG A 104 31.38 12.63 -30.74
N PHE A 105 30.67 11.63 -30.22
CA PHE A 105 29.47 11.84 -29.43
C PHE A 105 29.74 12.72 -28.21
N ALA A 106 30.80 12.42 -27.48
CA ALA A 106 31.23 13.21 -26.32
C ALA A 106 31.63 14.67 -26.65
N ALA A 107 32.06 14.95 -27.89
CA ALA A 107 32.42 16.30 -28.33
C ALA A 107 31.20 17.15 -28.76
N GLN A 108 30.02 16.55 -28.94
CA GLN A 108 28.81 17.23 -29.37
C GLN A 108 27.91 17.51 -28.16
N MET A 109 27.94 18.74 -27.63
CA MET A 109 26.96 19.20 -26.64
C MET A 109 25.63 19.50 -27.33
N PRO A 110 24.51 18.84 -26.97
CA PRO A 110 23.20 19.21 -27.49
C PRO A 110 22.51 20.24 -26.59
N GLY A 111 21.88 21.22 -27.23
CA GLY A 111 21.00 22.18 -26.56
C GLY A 111 19.73 21.51 -26.02
N THR A 112 19.26 22.00 -24.88
CA THR A 112 18.01 21.60 -24.21
C THR A 112 16.79 21.81 -25.11
N THR A 113 15.97 20.78 -25.32
CA THR A 113 14.60 20.93 -25.86
C THR A 113 13.58 20.51 -24.79
N SER A 114 12.72 21.46 -24.41
CA SER A 114 11.72 21.28 -23.36
C SER A 114 10.62 20.30 -23.77
N ALA A 115 10.38 19.26 -22.96
CA ALA A 115 9.19 18.43 -23.02
C ALA A 115 8.00 19.12 -22.30
N PRO A 116 6.74 18.78 -22.65
CA PRO A 116 5.56 19.49 -22.18
C PRO A 116 5.17 19.14 -20.74
N THR A 117 4.84 20.18 -19.99
CA THR A 117 4.38 20.18 -18.59
C THR A 117 3.00 19.53 -18.44
N PRO A 118 2.79 18.57 -17.52
CA PRO A 118 1.47 18.22 -17.02
C PRO A 118 1.10 19.10 -15.82
N GLU A 119 -0.15 19.54 -15.77
CA GLU A 119 -0.74 20.35 -14.70
C GLU A 119 -0.80 19.60 -13.35
N PRO A 120 -0.61 20.30 -12.20
CA PRO A 120 -0.70 19.70 -10.89
C PRO A 120 -2.17 19.52 -10.47
N VAL A 121 -2.54 18.30 -10.10
CA VAL A 121 -3.81 18.00 -9.41
C VAL A 121 -3.57 18.11 -7.91
N LEU A 122 -4.18 19.11 -7.26
CA LEU A 122 -4.16 19.32 -5.82
C LEU A 122 -5.33 18.58 -5.16
N ALA A 123 -5.03 17.91 -4.04
CA ALA A 123 -5.86 16.96 -3.27
C ALA A 123 -6.09 17.25 -1.77
N ASP A 124 -5.73 18.37 -1.15
CA ASP A 124 -5.80 18.49 0.34
C ASP A 124 -7.22 18.64 0.93
N SER A 125 -7.59 17.70 1.79
CA SER A 125 -8.51 17.95 2.89
C SER A 125 -8.06 17.20 4.15
N GLN A 126 -7.90 17.98 5.21
CA GLN A 126 -7.59 17.54 6.57
C GLN A 126 -8.86 16.94 7.20
N SER A 127 -8.74 15.82 7.91
CA SER A 127 -9.82 15.32 8.78
C SER A 127 -9.40 15.48 10.23
N GLU A 128 -10.10 16.38 10.92
CA GLU A 128 -10.16 16.42 12.38
C GLU A 128 -11.08 15.30 12.90
N ALA A 129 -10.81 14.85 14.12
CA ALA A 129 -11.40 13.69 14.76
C ALA A 129 -12.94 13.77 14.89
N GLY A 130 -13.63 12.97 14.07
CA GLY A 130 -15.05 12.58 14.16
C GLY A 130 -15.28 11.35 13.29
N GLY A 131 -16.23 10.47 13.64
CA GLY A 131 -16.52 9.27 12.83
C GLY A 131 -16.90 9.62 11.38
N ALA A 132 -16.56 8.77 10.41
CA ALA A 132 -16.76 9.06 8.99
C ALA A 132 -18.25 9.34 8.68
N SER A 133 -18.50 10.44 7.96
CA SER A 133 -19.83 10.93 7.57
C SER A 133 -20.30 10.22 6.32
N ILE A 134 -21.48 9.59 6.38
CA ILE A 134 -22.06 8.82 5.27
C ILE A 134 -23.43 9.41 4.92
N TYR A 135 -23.66 9.69 3.64
CA TYR A 135 -24.99 10.10 3.18
C TYR A 135 -25.71 8.92 2.55
N LEU A 136 -26.92 8.63 3.05
CA LEU A 136 -27.78 7.52 2.61
C LEU A 136 -28.99 8.08 1.86
N LEU A 137 -29.15 7.73 0.58
CA LEU A 137 -30.39 7.93 -0.16
C LEU A 137 -31.21 6.63 -0.11
N GLU A 138 -32.36 6.68 0.55
CA GLU A 138 -33.30 5.56 0.63
C GLU A 138 -34.73 6.12 0.72
N GLY A 139 -35.60 5.71 -0.20
CA GLY A 139 -36.97 6.21 -0.28
C GLY A 139 -37.88 5.61 0.80
N ASP A 140 -37.60 4.39 1.24
CA ASP A 140 -38.35 3.72 2.31
C ASP A 140 -37.84 4.10 3.70
N LEU A 141 -38.68 4.77 4.49
CA LEU A 141 -38.35 5.24 5.83
C LEU A 141 -38.01 4.11 6.82
N ASP A 142 -38.65 2.95 6.70
CA ASP A 142 -38.39 1.82 7.60
C ASP A 142 -37.03 1.19 7.28
N ALA A 143 -36.74 0.99 6.00
CA ALA A 143 -35.44 0.53 5.52
C ALA A 143 -34.32 1.53 5.88
N ALA A 144 -34.56 2.84 5.68
CA ALA A 144 -33.63 3.90 6.01
C ALA A 144 -33.31 3.94 7.51
N THR A 145 -34.31 3.78 8.38
CA THR A 145 -34.14 3.76 9.83
C THR A 145 -33.29 2.57 10.26
N GLY A 146 -33.59 1.38 9.73
CA GLY A 146 -32.80 0.16 9.99
C GLY A 146 -31.35 0.30 9.54
N MET A 147 -31.12 0.84 8.34
CA MET A 147 -29.77 1.05 7.79
C MET A 147 -28.98 2.09 8.59
N THR A 148 -29.60 3.21 8.92
CA THR A 148 -29.00 4.29 9.72
C THR A 148 -28.58 3.79 11.08
N GLN A 149 -29.44 3.03 11.77
CA GLN A 149 -29.12 2.45 13.07
C GLN A 149 -27.99 1.42 12.96
N THR A 150 -28.03 0.56 11.93
CA THR A 150 -27.04 -0.51 11.77
C THR A 150 -25.66 0.04 11.40
N LEU A 151 -25.59 0.98 10.45
CA LEU A 151 -24.35 1.70 10.13
C LEU A 151 -23.86 2.58 11.29
N GLY A 152 -24.78 3.19 12.05
CA GLY A 152 -24.46 3.90 13.29
C GLY A 152 -23.79 3.00 14.33
N ASN A 153 -24.21 1.72 14.43
CA ASN A 153 -23.55 0.73 15.30
C ASN A 153 -22.11 0.39 14.86
N PHE A 154 -21.73 0.67 13.61
CA PHE A 154 -20.35 0.57 13.11
C PHE A 154 -19.55 1.86 13.30
N GLY A 155 -20.13 2.91 13.91
CA GLY A 155 -19.45 4.17 14.20
C GLY A 155 -19.51 5.21 13.09
N TYR A 156 -20.33 4.99 12.06
CA TYR A 156 -20.57 5.95 10.98
C TYR A 156 -21.59 7.01 11.39
N ALA A 157 -21.33 8.26 11.03
CA ALA A 157 -22.31 9.33 11.16
C ALA A 157 -23.20 9.36 9.90
N VAL A 158 -24.36 8.69 9.95
CA VAL A 158 -25.23 8.54 8.78
C VAL A 158 -26.29 9.65 8.74
N SER A 159 -26.34 10.37 7.63
CA SER A 159 -27.42 11.33 7.31
C SER A 159 -28.30 10.75 6.20
N HIS A 160 -29.59 10.59 6.49
CA HIS A 160 -30.58 10.05 5.55
C HIS A 160 -31.23 11.14 4.69
N PHE A 161 -31.48 10.81 3.44
CA PHE A 161 -32.21 11.61 2.48
C PHE A 161 -33.24 10.73 1.76
N ALA A 162 -34.47 11.23 1.61
CA ALA A 162 -35.54 10.49 0.93
C ALA A 162 -35.57 10.71 -0.59
N THR A 163 -34.89 11.74 -1.10
CA THR A 163 -34.89 12.09 -2.54
C THR A 163 -33.52 12.59 -3.01
N ALA A 164 -33.19 12.32 -4.27
CA ALA A 164 -31.95 12.80 -4.89
C ALA A 164 -31.81 14.35 -4.85
N GLN A 165 -32.92 15.08 -4.92
CA GLN A 165 -32.92 16.54 -4.80
C GLN A 165 -32.49 17.02 -3.40
N ALA A 166 -32.96 16.36 -2.34
CA ALA A 166 -32.55 16.68 -0.97
C ALA A 166 -31.07 16.37 -0.74
N LEU A 167 -30.60 15.22 -1.25
CA LEU A 167 -29.19 14.83 -1.23
C LEU A 167 -28.32 15.87 -1.95
N ALA A 168 -28.71 16.32 -3.15
CA ALA A 168 -27.98 17.33 -3.91
C ALA A 168 -27.84 18.66 -3.13
N GLY A 169 -28.89 19.07 -2.42
CA GLY A 169 -28.87 20.25 -1.57
C GLY A 169 -27.94 20.13 -0.36
N ALA A 170 -27.79 18.93 0.20
CA ALA A 170 -26.86 18.67 1.29
C ALA A 170 -25.41 18.62 0.81
N LEU A 171 -25.14 17.95 -0.32
CA LEU A 171 -23.81 17.87 -0.94
C LEU A 171 -23.25 19.25 -1.30
N ALA A 172 -24.11 20.20 -1.68
CA ALA A 172 -23.71 21.58 -1.93
C ALA A 172 -23.26 22.35 -0.67
N ARG A 173 -23.62 21.86 0.52
CA ARG A 173 -23.26 22.49 1.81
C ARG A 173 -22.04 21.82 2.45
N GLN A 174 -22.01 20.50 2.43
CA GLN A 174 -20.94 19.70 3.02
C GLN A 174 -20.83 18.36 2.28
N LEU A 175 -19.60 17.94 1.98
CA LEU A 175 -19.33 16.64 1.38
C LEU A 175 -19.19 15.57 2.48
N PRO A 176 -19.89 14.42 2.37
CA PRO A 176 -19.64 13.25 3.21
C PRO A 176 -18.35 12.53 2.77
N ASP A 177 -17.91 11.58 3.58
CA ASP A 177 -16.81 10.67 3.22
C ASP A 177 -17.25 9.57 2.24
N ALA A 178 -18.55 9.24 2.18
CA ALA A 178 -19.10 8.31 1.18
C ALA A 178 -20.62 8.47 0.97
N LEU A 179 -21.10 7.92 -0.15
CA LEU A 179 -22.49 7.86 -0.57
C LEU A 179 -23.00 6.41 -0.63
N ILE A 180 -24.18 6.16 -0.07
CA ILE A 180 -24.92 4.92 -0.26
C ILE A 180 -26.25 5.26 -0.93
N LEU A 181 -26.50 4.64 -2.07
CA LEU A 181 -27.73 4.81 -2.85
C LEU A 181 -28.53 3.52 -2.83
N SER A 182 -29.74 3.57 -2.28
CA SER A 182 -30.68 2.48 -2.42
C SER A 182 -31.69 2.82 -3.51
N LEU A 183 -31.61 2.09 -4.62
CA LEU A 183 -32.49 2.27 -5.76
C LEU A 183 -33.87 1.67 -5.44
N GLY A 184 -34.90 2.46 -5.74
CA GLY A 184 -36.31 2.08 -5.70
C GLY A 184 -36.90 2.07 -7.11
N GLU A 185 -38.19 2.40 -7.24
CA GLU A 185 -38.87 2.48 -8.54
C GLU A 185 -38.38 3.68 -9.38
N ASP A 186 -37.98 4.77 -8.71
CA ASP A 186 -37.36 5.93 -9.35
C ASP A 186 -35.85 5.68 -9.50
N ASP A 187 -35.38 5.58 -10.75
CA ASP A 187 -33.95 5.43 -11.06
C ASP A 187 -33.21 6.74 -10.78
N ASP A 188 -32.82 6.96 -9.52
CA ASP A 188 -32.10 8.14 -9.04
C ASP A 188 -30.61 8.14 -9.45
N LEU A 189 -30.11 7.03 -9.99
CA LEU A 189 -28.71 6.83 -10.34
C LEU A 189 -28.16 7.85 -11.36
N PRO A 190 -28.88 8.24 -12.44
CA PRO A 190 -28.41 9.23 -13.39
C PRO A 190 -28.22 10.62 -12.77
N GLN A 191 -29.07 10.99 -11.80
CA GLN A 191 -28.95 12.28 -11.12
C GLN A 191 -27.71 12.31 -10.24
N VAL A 192 -27.44 11.23 -9.51
CA VAL A 192 -26.24 11.11 -8.66
C VAL A 192 -24.97 11.04 -9.50
N ALA A 193 -24.99 10.37 -10.65
CA ALA A 193 -23.89 10.36 -11.61
C ALA A 193 -23.54 11.79 -12.08
N ALA A 194 -24.56 12.60 -12.40
CA ALA A 194 -24.36 13.99 -12.80
C ALA A 194 -23.78 14.86 -11.67
N ILE A 195 -24.11 14.56 -10.41
CA ILE A 195 -23.50 15.23 -9.25
C ILE A 195 -22.03 14.85 -9.12
N GLN A 196 -21.70 13.55 -9.19
CA GLN A 196 -20.31 13.07 -9.08
C GLN A 196 -19.38 13.70 -10.12
N GLN A 197 -19.84 13.85 -11.37
CA GLN A 197 -19.05 14.47 -12.45
C GLN A 197 -18.74 15.95 -12.22
N ARG A 198 -19.46 16.62 -11.33
CA ARG A 198 -19.26 18.05 -11.00
C ARG A 198 -18.34 18.26 -9.79
N LEU A 199 -18.00 17.20 -9.06
CA LEU A 199 -17.08 17.27 -7.92
C LEU A 199 -15.63 17.26 -8.43
N GLU A 200 -14.75 18.01 -7.77
CA GLU A 200 -13.31 18.00 -8.07
C GLU A 200 -12.70 16.61 -7.85
N ALA A 201 -13.20 15.86 -6.86
CA ALA A 201 -12.90 14.46 -6.61
C ALA A 201 -14.21 13.68 -6.39
N PRO A 202 -14.44 12.55 -7.12
CA PRO A 202 -15.64 11.74 -6.94
C PRO A 202 -15.65 11.07 -5.55
N LEU A 203 -16.83 11.05 -4.93
CA LEU A 203 -17.04 10.41 -3.64
C LEU A 203 -17.21 8.89 -3.83
N PRO A 204 -16.79 8.07 -2.86
CA PRO A 204 -17.08 6.64 -2.90
C PRO A 204 -18.58 6.41 -2.91
N LEU A 205 -19.07 5.74 -3.95
CA LEU A 205 -20.49 5.44 -4.15
C LEU A 205 -20.73 3.93 -4.03
N LEU A 206 -21.65 3.53 -3.15
CA LEU A 206 -22.17 2.16 -3.08
C LEU A 206 -23.64 2.17 -3.49
N VAL A 207 -24.03 1.24 -4.35
CA VAL A 207 -25.40 1.11 -4.87
C VAL A 207 -26.04 -0.17 -4.35
N ILE A 208 -27.28 -0.07 -3.89
CA ILE A 208 -28.13 -1.18 -3.47
C ILE A 208 -29.34 -1.19 -4.42
N ASP A 209 -29.64 -2.34 -5.03
CA ASP A 209 -30.74 -2.51 -5.98
C ASP A 209 -31.47 -3.84 -5.70
N ASP A 210 -32.70 -3.99 -6.18
CA ASP A 210 -33.40 -5.29 -6.20
C ASP A 210 -33.00 -6.14 -7.41
N ARG A 211 -32.46 -5.51 -8.46
CA ARG A 211 -32.07 -6.17 -9.70
C ARG A 211 -30.65 -6.72 -9.64
N ASP A 212 -30.48 -7.98 -10.02
CA ASP A 212 -29.18 -8.64 -10.19
C ASP A 212 -28.91 -8.94 -11.66
N ASP A 213 -28.97 -7.91 -12.51
CA ASP A 213 -28.70 -8.02 -13.94
C ASP A 213 -27.49 -7.18 -14.36
N PHE A 214 -26.91 -7.55 -15.50
CA PHE A 214 -25.71 -6.93 -16.03
C PHE A 214 -25.91 -5.44 -16.36
N ASP A 215 -27.06 -5.05 -16.90
CA ASP A 215 -27.30 -3.67 -17.35
C ASP A 215 -27.42 -2.73 -16.15
N SER A 216 -28.09 -3.15 -15.08
CA SER A 216 -28.18 -2.41 -13.81
C SER A 216 -26.81 -2.27 -13.13
N GLN A 217 -26.01 -3.33 -13.09
CA GLN A 217 -24.64 -3.27 -12.58
C GLN A 217 -23.76 -2.34 -13.42
N LEU A 218 -23.86 -2.41 -14.75
CA LEU A 218 -23.08 -1.57 -15.66
C LEU A 218 -23.49 -0.09 -15.56
N ALA A 219 -24.77 0.22 -15.34
CA ALA A 219 -25.24 1.56 -15.07
C ALA A 219 -24.61 2.12 -13.78
N ALA A 220 -24.58 1.33 -12.70
CA ALA A 220 -23.94 1.72 -11.45
C ALA A 220 -22.45 1.99 -11.63
N VAL A 221 -21.73 1.13 -12.36
CA VAL A 221 -20.30 1.34 -12.68
C VAL A 221 -20.10 2.65 -13.44
N ARG A 222 -20.94 2.95 -14.45
CA ARG A 222 -20.87 4.21 -15.21
C ARG A 222 -21.15 5.46 -14.35
N ALA A 223 -21.92 5.30 -13.29
CA ALA A 223 -22.17 6.34 -12.29
C ALA A 223 -21.02 6.50 -11.27
N GLY A 224 -19.95 5.72 -11.39
CA GLY A 224 -18.80 5.74 -10.47
C GLY A 224 -19.00 4.88 -9.23
N ALA A 225 -19.93 3.93 -9.23
CA ALA A 225 -20.14 3.05 -8.09
C ALA A 225 -18.91 2.16 -7.87
N GLN A 226 -18.43 2.16 -6.63
CA GLN A 226 -17.36 1.29 -6.15
C GLN A 226 -17.93 0.01 -5.54
N GLY A 227 -19.23 -0.11 -5.33
CA GLY A 227 -19.88 -1.36 -4.91
C GLY A 227 -21.31 -1.43 -5.38
N TYR A 228 -21.76 -2.66 -5.66
CA TYR A 228 -23.13 -2.98 -6.05
C TYR A 228 -23.62 -4.14 -5.20
N PHE A 229 -24.80 -3.99 -4.61
CA PHE A 229 -25.39 -4.94 -3.68
C PHE A 229 -26.83 -5.21 -4.05
N THR A 230 -27.24 -6.48 -3.97
CA THR A 230 -28.60 -6.91 -4.26
C THR A 230 -29.34 -7.22 -2.95
N ARG A 231 -30.64 -6.90 -2.88
CA ARG A 231 -31.46 -7.29 -1.73
C ARG A 231 -31.79 -8.80 -1.81
N PRO A 232 -31.79 -9.56 -0.70
CA PRO A 232 -31.58 -9.14 0.69
C PRO A 232 -30.10 -8.82 0.99
N LEU A 233 -29.88 -7.67 1.63
CA LEU A 233 -28.55 -7.11 1.81
C LEU A 233 -27.75 -7.80 2.90
N ASP A 234 -26.52 -8.22 2.58
CA ASP A 234 -25.51 -8.57 3.58
C ASP A 234 -24.81 -7.31 4.08
N ILE A 235 -25.25 -6.83 5.25
CA ILE A 235 -24.71 -5.64 5.89
C ILE A 235 -23.21 -5.75 6.18
N THR A 236 -22.72 -6.95 6.52
CA THR A 236 -21.29 -7.13 6.83
C THR A 236 -20.45 -6.91 5.57
N ARG A 237 -20.94 -7.39 4.42
CA ARG A 237 -20.28 -7.19 3.12
C ARG A 237 -20.35 -5.72 2.67
N LEU A 238 -21.49 -5.06 2.91
CA LEU A 238 -21.64 -3.62 2.63
C LEU A 238 -20.64 -2.80 3.46
N GLU A 239 -20.59 -3.08 4.76
CA GLU A 239 -19.69 -2.42 5.71
C GLU A 239 -18.22 -2.63 5.34
N GLN A 240 -17.80 -3.86 5.07
CA GLN A 240 -16.42 -4.14 4.63
C GLN A 240 -16.06 -3.39 3.35
N ARG A 241 -17.00 -3.25 2.40
CA ARG A 241 -16.77 -2.49 1.18
C ARG A 241 -16.66 -1.00 1.47
N LEU A 242 -17.53 -0.47 2.32
CA LEU A 242 -17.51 0.91 2.77
C LEU A 242 -16.19 1.24 3.50
N GLU A 243 -15.78 0.42 4.46
CA GLU A 243 -14.51 0.53 5.18
C GLU A 243 -13.33 0.55 4.20
N ARG A 244 -13.33 -0.33 3.18
CA ARG A 244 -12.29 -0.36 2.15
C ARG A 244 -12.27 0.90 1.29
N CYS A 245 -13.43 1.41 0.91
CA CYS A 245 -13.55 2.66 0.15
C CYS A 245 -13.03 3.86 0.96
N LEU A 246 -13.43 3.97 2.23
CA LEU A 246 -12.99 5.02 3.14
C LEU A 246 -11.48 4.93 3.42
N ASN A 247 -10.95 3.73 3.64
CA ASN A 247 -9.51 3.51 3.80
C ASN A 247 -8.71 3.73 2.51
N GLN A 248 -9.33 3.74 1.33
CA GLN A 248 -8.65 4.14 0.09
C GLN A 248 -8.56 5.67 -0.04
N GLN A 249 -9.54 6.41 0.50
CA GLN A 249 -9.53 7.87 0.49
C GLN A 249 -8.80 8.50 1.68
N GLN A 250 -8.74 7.80 2.83
CA GLN A 250 -8.06 8.22 4.06
C GLN A 250 -6.85 7.34 4.43
N GLY A 251 -6.40 6.45 3.54
CA GLY A 251 -5.38 5.45 3.85
C GLY A 251 -3.99 6.05 4.06
N GLU A 252 -3.14 5.33 4.82
CA GLU A 252 -1.71 5.67 4.90
C GLU A 252 -1.15 5.77 3.47
N PRO A 253 -0.40 6.84 3.14
CA PRO A 253 0.18 7.01 1.81
C PRO A 253 1.03 5.80 1.43
N PHE A 254 0.96 5.38 0.16
CA PHE A 254 1.71 4.21 -0.32
C PHE A 254 3.21 4.40 -0.13
N ARG A 255 3.87 3.38 0.42
CA ARG A 255 5.32 3.40 0.66
C ARG A 255 6.07 2.79 -0.51
N VAL A 256 6.91 3.59 -1.16
CA VAL A 256 7.68 3.22 -2.35
C VAL A 256 9.18 3.36 -2.06
N LEU A 257 9.94 2.29 -2.20
CA LEU A 257 11.39 2.32 -2.11
C LEU A 257 11.98 2.34 -3.52
N ILE A 258 12.81 3.32 -3.84
CA ILE A 258 13.52 3.39 -5.12
C ILE A 258 14.96 2.97 -4.89
N ILE A 259 15.45 2.01 -5.68
CA ILE A 259 16.82 1.52 -5.65
C ILE A 259 17.40 1.73 -7.05
N ASP A 260 18.30 2.72 -7.18
CA ASP A 260 18.89 3.13 -8.45
C ASP A 260 20.22 3.85 -8.15
N ASP A 261 21.29 3.56 -8.91
CA ASP A 261 22.60 4.19 -8.75
C ASP A 261 22.67 5.60 -9.38
N ASP A 262 21.70 5.95 -10.24
CA ASP A 262 21.48 7.31 -10.70
C ASP A 262 20.64 8.09 -9.68
N LEU A 263 21.32 8.62 -8.66
CA LEU A 263 20.69 9.40 -7.59
C LEU A 263 19.87 10.61 -8.11
N GLU A 264 20.27 11.24 -9.22
CA GLU A 264 19.53 12.37 -9.77
C GLU A 264 18.20 11.92 -10.37
N LEU A 265 18.22 10.84 -11.15
CA LEU A 265 17.03 10.24 -11.73
C LEU A 265 16.09 9.71 -10.63
N ALA A 266 16.65 9.00 -9.65
CA ALA A 266 15.91 8.48 -8.50
C ALA A 266 15.25 9.61 -7.68
N THR A 267 15.96 10.72 -7.47
CA THR A 267 15.42 11.89 -6.76
C THR A 267 14.28 12.56 -7.54
N ARG A 268 14.40 12.63 -8.88
CA ARG A 268 13.31 13.12 -9.73
C ARG A 268 12.06 12.23 -9.59
N TYR A 269 12.21 10.91 -9.71
CA TYR A 269 11.10 9.97 -9.53
C TYR A 269 10.48 10.08 -8.13
N ALA A 270 11.30 10.24 -7.09
CA ALA A 270 10.81 10.44 -5.74
C ALA A 270 9.97 11.72 -5.59
N LEU A 271 10.38 12.83 -6.22
CA LEU A 271 9.60 14.08 -6.21
C LEU A 271 8.24 13.90 -6.89
N VAL A 272 8.22 13.29 -8.07
CA VAL A 272 6.99 13.01 -8.84
C VAL A 272 6.02 12.11 -8.07
N LEU A 273 6.53 11.05 -7.43
CA LEU A 273 5.70 10.14 -6.65
C LEU A 273 5.20 10.80 -5.35
N ARG A 274 6.03 11.62 -4.69
CA ARG A 274 5.63 12.40 -3.51
C ARG A 274 4.56 13.44 -3.83
N SER A 275 4.58 14.08 -5.01
CA SER A 275 3.49 14.99 -5.43
C SER A 275 2.16 14.25 -5.61
N ALA A 276 2.18 12.95 -5.88
CA ALA A 276 1.02 12.07 -5.89
C ALA A 276 0.72 11.45 -4.50
N ARG A 277 1.22 12.07 -3.42
CA ARG A 277 1.00 11.67 -2.01
C ARG A 277 1.51 10.28 -1.64
N MET A 278 2.53 9.79 -2.33
CA MET A 278 3.22 8.57 -1.90
C MET A 278 4.37 8.92 -0.95
N GLN A 279 4.63 8.06 0.03
CA GLN A 279 5.86 8.11 0.80
C GLN A 279 6.96 7.43 0.01
N VAL A 280 8.08 8.10 -0.19
CA VAL A 280 9.15 7.58 -1.05
C VAL A 280 10.50 7.71 -0.36
N GLU A 281 11.25 6.61 -0.30
CA GLU A 281 12.67 6.59 0.08
C GLU A 281 13.53 6.19 -1.12
N VAL A 282 14.73 6.76 -1.20
CA VAL A 282 15.71 6.48 -2.25
C VAL A 282 16.93 5.84 -1.62
N LEU A 283 17.37 4.73 -2.20
CA LEU A 283 18.54 3.98 -1.80
C LEU A 283 19.52 3.87 -2.97
N GLY A 284 20.65 4.58 -2.88
CA GLY A 284 21.74 4.48 -3.87
C GLY A 284 22.78 3.40 -3.56
N GLU A 285 22.75 2.84 -2.35
CA GLU A 285 23.71 1.82 -1.90
C GLU A 285 22.99 0.49 -1.63
N PRO A 286 23.05 -0.50 -2.55
CA PRO A 286 22.38 -1.79 -2.40
C PRO A 286 22.74 -2.56 -1.13
N ALA A 287 23.92 -2.31 -0.55
CA ALA A 287 24.38 -2.96 0.69
C ALA A 287 23.46 -2.69 1.91
N ARG A 288 22.69 -1.59 1.89
CA ARG A 288 21.74 -1.25 2.97
C ARG A 288 20.30 -1.71 2.70
N LEU A 289 20.08 -2.55 1.68
CA LEU A 289 18.77 -3.04 1.27
C LEU A 289 17.92 -3.54 2.45
N PHE A 290 18.45 -4.45 3.26
CA PHE A 290 17.68 -5.04 4.35
C PHE A 290 17.36 -4.06 5.48
N GLU A 291 18.23 -3.08 5.74
CA GLU A 291 17.97 -2.01 6.70
C GLU A 291 16.81 -1.13 6.23
N ALA A 292 16.82 -0.75 4.95
CA ALA A 292 15.76 0.04 4.34
C ALA A 292 14.42 -0.74 4.33
N LEU A 293 14.43 -2.02 3.96
CA LEU A 293 13.21 -2.84 3.96
C LEU A 293 12.60 -2.96 5.36
N HIS A 294 13.38 -3.21 6.40
CA HIS A 294 12.87 -3.30 7.78
C HIS A 294 12.41 -1.94 8.33
N GLY A 295 13.17 -0.87 8.06
CA GLY A 295 12.90 0.46 8.61
C GLY A 295 11.70 1.13 7.95
N PHE A 296 11.58 1.00 6.63
CA PHE A 296 10.60 1.69 5.80
C PHE A 296 9.38 0.82 5.45
N ASN A 297 9.54 -0.51 5.42
CA ASN A 297 8.49 -1.49 5.09
C ASN A 297 7.71 -1.14 3.80
N PRO A 298 8.37 -1.05 2.63
CA PRO A 298 7.73 -0.60 1.40
C PRO A 298 6.68 -1.58 0.86
N GLU A 299 5.65 -1.04 0.21
CA GLU A 299 4.67 -1.84 -0.56
C GLU A 299 5.16 -2.11 -1.97
N VAL A 300 5.90 -1.15 -2.54
CA VAL A 300 6.49 -1.23 -3.87
C VAL A 300 7.97 -0.91 -3.79
N VAL A 301 8.78 -1.71 -4.46
CA VAL A 301 10.19 -1.46 -4.73
C VAL A 301 10.36 -1.18 -6.22
N LEU A 302 10.79 0.03 -6.56
CA LEU A 302 11.27 0.37 -7.89
C LEU A 302 12.76 0.04 -7.94
N LEU A 303 13.16 -0.86 -8.82
CA LEU A 303 14.49 -1.44 -8.82
C LEU A 303 15.14 -1.27 -10.18
N ASP A 304 16.23 -0.52 -10.25
CA ASP A 304 17.04 -0.47 -11.46
C ASP A 304 17.60 -1.86 -11.80
N VAL A 305 17.65 -2.19 -13.09
CA VAL A 305 18.11 -3.51 -13.55
C VAL A 305 19.64 -3.63 -13.48
N ASN A 306 20.38 -2.55 -13.73
CA ASN A 306 21.82 -2.59 -13.93
C ASN A 306 22.53 -1.57 -13.03
N MET A 307 23.00 -2.02 -11.88
CA MET A 307 23.77 -1.19 -10.95
C MET A 307 25.22 -1.68 -10.84
N PRO A 308 26.16 -0.79 -10.50
CA PRO A 308 27.53 -1.18 -10.23
C PRO A 308 27.62 -2.22 -9.10
N GLY A 309 28.22 -3.38 -9.39
CA GLY A 309 28.50 -4.43 -8.39
C GLY A 309 27.35 -5.41 -8.11
N CYS A 310 26.12 -5.14 -8.53
CA CYS A 310 25.00 -6.09 -8.45
C CYS A 310 23.88 -5.74 -9.45
N SER A 311 23.16 -6.75 -9.93
CA SER A 311 21.99 -6.55 -10.80
C SER A 311 20.68 -6.47 -10.00
N GLY A 312 19.69 -5.75 -10.54
CA GLY A 312 18.34 -5.69 -10.00
C GLY A 312 17.73 -7.08 -9.76
N PRO A 313 17.81 -8.03 -10.71
CA PRO A 313 17.34 -9.40 -10.49
C PRO A 313 18.02 -10.14 -9.33
N GLU A 314 19.30 -9.93 -9.08
CA GLU A 314 20.00 -10.53 -7.92
C GLU A 314 19.48 -9.96 -6.60
N LEU A 315 19.25 -8.64 -6.54
CA LEU A 315 18.64 -8.00 -5.36
C LEU A 315 17.20 -8.45 -5.16
N ALA A 316 16.40 -8.54 -6.22
CA ALA A 316 15.05 -9.07 -6.14
C ALA A 316 15.03 -10.51 -5.63
N GLN A 317 15.94 -11.36 -6.09
CA GLN A 317 16.11 -12.71 -5.56
C GLN A 317 16.48 -12.69 -4.07
N ALA A 318 17.38 -11.80 -3.65
CA ALA A 318 17.73 -11.63 -2.23
C ALA A 318 16.52 -11.21 -1.37
N ILE A 319 15.64 -10.36 -1.89
CA ILE A 319 14.36 -10.01 -1.24
C ILE A 319 13.48 -11.26 -1.12
N ARG A 320 13.34 -12.04 -2.19
CA ARG A 320 12.49 -13.24 -2.24
C ARG A 320 13.01 -14.43 -1.43
N LEU A 321 14.29 -14.45 -1.05
CA LEU A 321 14.84 -15.44 -0.12
C LEU A 321 14.32 -15.27 1.32
N ASN A 322 13.69 -14.14 1.62
CA ASN A 322 13.16 -13.84 2.94
C ASN A 322 11.63 -13.84 2.90
N ASP A 323 11.02 -14.75 3.67
CA ASP A 323 9.56 -14.94 3.69
C ASP A 323 8.78 -13.66 4.09
N GLU A 324 9.42 -12.76 4.84
CA GLU A 324 8.87 -11.48 5.29
C GLU A 324 8.49 -10.54 4.13
N TRP A 325 9.22 -10.58 3.01
CA TRP A 325 9.03 -9.63 1.89
C TRP A 325 8.48 -10.28 0.62
N LEU A 326 7.91 -11.49 0.74
CA LEU A 326 7.23 -12.15 -0.38
C LEU A 326 6.06 -11.33 -0.94
N ARG A 327 5.51 -10.41 -0.14
CA ARG A 327 4.37 -9.56 -0.50
C ARG A 327 4.77 -8.24 -1.16
N VAL A 328 6.05 -7.85 -1.09
CA VAL A 328 6.52 -6.58 -1.64
C VAL A 328 6.52 -6.66 -3.16
N THR A 329 5.84 -5.73 -3.82
CA THR A 329 5.81 -5.68 -5.28
C THR A 329 7.12 -5.07 -5.81
N ILE A 330 7.83 -5.80 -6.66
CA ILE A 330 9.08 -5.39 -7.28
C ILE A 330 8.82 -5.02 -8.75
N ILE A 331 9.04 -3.75 -9.08
CA ILE A 331 8.92 -3.22 -10.44
C ILE A 331 10.33 -2.86 -10.93
N TYR A 332 10.77 -3.48 -12.01
CA TYR A 332 12.06 -3.15 -12.60
C TYR A 332 12.02 -1.86 -13.40
N LEU A 333 13.04 -1.01 -13.28
CA LEU A 333 13.27 0.13 -14.16
C LEU A 333 14.39 -0.26 -15.13
N SER A 334 14.10 -0.31 -16.44
CA SER A 334 15.05 -0.82 -17.43
C SER A 334 15.23 0.11 -18.61
N ALA A 335 16.46 0.37 -19.04
CA ALA A 335 16.73 1.03 -20.32
C ALA A 335 16.63 0.07 -21.53
N GLU A 336 16.52 -1.24 -21.29
CA GLU A 336 16.37 -2.26 -22.34
C GLU A 336 14.95 -2.23 -22.92
N THR A 337 14.83 -2.25 -24.24
CA THR A 337 13.53 -2.25 -24.95
C THR A 337 13.16 -3.62 -25.51
N ASP A 338 14.10 -4.58 -25.53
CA ASP A 338 13.83 -5.94 -26.00
C ASP A 338 13.03 -6.75 -24.97
N ILE A 339 11.78 -7.06 -25.35
CA ILE A 339 10.83 -7.86 -24.58
C ILE A 339 11.42 -9.21 -24.16
N THR A 340 12.24 -9.86 -25.01
CA THR A 340 12.81 -11.18 -24.69
C THR A 340 13.79 -11.09 -23.53
N ARG A 341 14.61 -10.04 -23.50
CA ARG A 341 15.57 -9.78 -22.41
C ARG A 341 14.87 -9.30 -21.14
N GLN A 342 13.81 -8.49 -21.28
CA GLN A 342 12.95 -8.08 -20.18
C GLN A 342 12.26 -9.27 -19.51
N MET A 343 11.74 -10.22 -20.30
CA MET A 343 11.09 -11.42 -19.80
C MET A 343 12.04 -12.33 -19.03
N ALA A 344 13.32 -12.41 -19.43
CA ALA A 344 14.33 -13.17 -18.70
C ALA A 344 14.58 -12.61 -17.27
N ALA A 345 14.38 -11.31 -17.05
CA ALA A 345 14.47 -10.68 -15.73
C ALA A 345 13.22 -10.93 -14.87
N LEU A 346 12.02 -10.93 -15.47
CA LEU A 346 10.76 -11.24 -14.76
C LEU A 346 10.75 -12.66 -14.21
N VAL A 347 11.23 -13.63 -14.99
CA VAL A 347 11.33 -15.04 -14.57
C VAL A 347 12.13 -15.22 -13.28
N LYS A 348 13.01 -14.27 -12.93
CA LYS A 348 13.92 -14.40 -11.78
C LYS A 348 13.42 -13.85 -10.45
N ALA A 349 12.36 -13.02 -10.39
CA ALA A 349 11.70 -12.58 -9.12
C ALA A 349 10.81 -11.32 -9.25
N GLY A 350 10.72 -10.67 -10.42
CA GLY A 350 10.01 -9.39 -10.56
C GLY A 350 8.53 -9.54 -10.84
N ASP A 351 7.74 -8.55 -10.44
CA ASP A 351 6.29 -8.52 -10.66
C ASP A 351 5.91 -7.74 -11.93
N ASP A 352 6.72 -6.74 -12.31
CA ASP A 352 6.53 -5.95 -13.52
C ASP A 352 7.82 -5.23 -13.96
N PHE A 353 7.81 -4.56 -15.12
CA PHE A 353 8.87 -3.68 -15.58
C PHE A 353 8.33 -2.37 -16.17
N ILE A 354 9.12 -1.30 -16.07
CA ILE A 354 8.87 -0.03 -16.74
C ILE A 354 10.12 0.35 -17.54
N THR A 355 9.93 0.60 -18.83
CA THR A 355 11.01 0.97 -19.75
C THR A 355 11.36 2.45 -19.60
N LYS A 356 12.64 2.76 -19.37
CA LYS A 356 13.21 4.11 -19.39
C LYS A 356 13.40 4.58 -20.86
N PRO A 357 13.05 5.84 -21.18
CA PRO A 357 12.56 6.90 -20.30
C PRO A 357 11.06 6.78 -19.97
N ILE A 358 10.69 7.18 -18.75
CA ILE A 358 9.34 7.08 -18.20
C ILE A 358 8.76 8.48 -18.05
N SER A 359 7.51 8.68 -18.46
CA SER A 359 6.79 9.94 -18.20
C SER A 359 6.27 9.98 -16.76
N ASP A 360 6.17 11.18 -16.18
CA ASP A 360 5.73 11.38 -14.80
C ASP A 360 4.35 10.73 -14.54
N ASN A 361 3.39 10.91 -15.46
CA ASN A 361 2.05 10.31 -15.38
C ASN A 361 2.07 8.78 -15.47
N ALA A 362 2.91 8.21 -16.34
CA ALA A 362 3.04 6.75 -16.46
C ALA A 362 3.65 6.15 -15.20
N LEU A 363 4.66 6.82 -14.61
CA LEU A 363 5.29 6.41 -13.36
C LEU A 363 4.26 6.39 -12.21
N ILE A 364 3.53 7.50 -12.01
CA ILE A 364 2.50 7.59 -10.96
C ILE A 364 1.45 6.50 -11.15
N SER A 365 0.91 6.36 -12.37
CA SER A 365 -0.19 5.43 -12.65
C SER A 365 0.23 3.97 -12.43
N SER A 366 1.43 3.61 -12.87
CA SER A 366 1.96 2.25 -12.70
C SER A 366 2.19 1.92 -11.22
N VAL A 367 2.94 2.78 -10.50
CA VAL A 367 3.25 2.57 -9.08
C VAL A 367 1.98 2.53 -8.24
N PHE A 368 1.04 3.44 -8.49
CA PHE A 368 -0.23 3.48 -7.77
C PHE A 368 -1.04 2.19 -7.98
N SER A 369 -1.20 1.73 -9.22
CA SER A 369 -1.94 0.51 -9.55
C SER A 369 -1.35 -0.72 -8.86
N HIS A 370 -0.03 -0.82 -8.85
CA HIS A 370 0.69 -1.91 -8.18
C HIS A 370 0.58 -1.83 -6.66
N ALA A 371 0.82 -0.67 -6.06
CA ALA A 371 0.69 -0.47 -4.62
C ALA A 371 -0.75 -0.77 -4.15
N GLN A 372 -1.75 -0.29 -4.90
CA GLN A 372 -3.16 -0.56 -4.60
C GLN A 372 -3.48 -2.06 -4.66
N ARG A 373 -2.91 -2.79 -5.61
CA ARG A 373 -3.09 -4.24 -5.77
C ARG A 373 -2.39 -5.00 -4.66
N ALA A 374 -1.13 -4.66 -4.35
CA ALA A 374 -0.35 -5.22 -3.26
C ALA A 374 -1.08 -5.06 -1.93
N ARG A 375 -1.55 -3.83 -1.63
CA ARG A 375 -2.35 -3.54 -0.44
C ARG A 375 -3.68 -4.28 -0.41
N SER A 376 -4.38 -4.36 -1.54
CA SER A 376 -5.65 -5.08 -1.64
C SER A 376 -5.48 -6.58 -1.40
N LEU A 377 -4.43 -7.17 -1.97
CA LEU A 377 -4.07 -8.58 -1.77
C LEU A 377 -3.61 -8.83 -0.33
N SER A 378 -2.78 -7.93 0.21
CA SER A 378 -2.36 -7.96 1.61
C SER A 378 -3.57 -7.92 2.54
N ASN A 379 -4.47 -6.95 2.40
CA ASN A 379 -5.69 -6.83 3.20
C ASN A 379 -6.61 -8.06 3.09
N ALA A 380 -6.78 -8.61 1.88
CA ALA A 380 -7.60 -9.80 1.66
C ALA A 380 -6.97 -11.07 2.28
N LEU A 381 -5.64 -11.16 2.27
CA LEU A 381 -4.92 -12.26 2.89
C LEU A 381 -4.77 -12.07 4.40
N ALA A 382 -4.75 -10.83 4.87
CA ALA A 382 -4.52 -10.44 6.25
C ALA A 382 -5.78 -10.48 7.11
N ARG A 383 -6.98 -10.55 6.53
CA ARG A 383 -8.24 -10.55 7.30
C ARG A 383 -8.91 -11.91 7.36
N ASP A 384 -9.31 -12.32 8.55
CA ASP A 384 -10.10 -13.52 8.81
C ASP A 384 -11.49 -13.39 8.16
N SER A 385 -11.91 -14.40 7.40
CA SER A 385 -13.13 -14.34 6.59
C SER A 385 -14.42 -14.32 7.42
N LEU A 386 -14.38 -14.85 8.64
CA LEU A 386 -15.55 -14.91 9.51
C LEU A 386 -15.76 -13.59 10.27
N THR A 387 -14.68 -13.01 10.76
CA THR A 387 -14.73 -11.83 11.63
C THR A 387 -14.41 -10.55 10.88
N GLY A 388 -13.49 -10.56 9.92
CA GLY A 388 -12.91 -9.37 9.31
C GLY A 388 -11.76 -8.74 10.11
N LEU A 389 -11.33 -9.37 11.21
CA LEU A 389 -10.14 -8.98 11.98
C LEU A 389 -8.84 -9.45 11.32
N LEU A 390 -7.69 -8.97 11.78
CA LEU A 390 -6.39 -9.45 11.32
C LEU A 390 -6.25 -10.96 11.57
N LYS A 391 -5.58 -11.69 10.70
CA LYS A 391 -5.22 -13.09 10.93
C LYS A 391 -4.03 -13.16 11.88
N HIS A 392 -3.76 -14.38 12.34
CA HIS A 392 -2.65 -14.72 13.22
C HIS A 392 -1.31 -14.10 12.83
N ALA A 393 -0.92 -14.20 11.55
CA ALA A 393 0.37 -13.69 11.09
C ALA A 393 0.44 -12.16 11.19
N ASP A 394 -0.61 -11.47 10.74
CA ASP A 394 -0.63 -10.02 10.59
C ASP A 394 -0.73 -9.31 11.95
N ILE A 395 -1.49 -9.87 12.91
CA ILE A 395 -1.54 -9.30 14.26
C ILE A 395 -0.20 -9.44 15.00
N LYS A 396 0.59 -10.49 14.70
CA LYS A 396 1.95 -10.65 15.23
C LYS A 396 2.92 -9.62 14.64
N GLU A 397 2.80 -9.32 13.35
CA GLU A 397 3.60 -8.27 12.71
C GLU A 397 3.27 -6.89 13.31
N HIS A 398 1.98 -6.58 13.49
CA HIS A 398 1.55 -5.36 14.18
C HIS A 398 2.12 -5.26 15.60
N LEU A 399 2.13 -6.36 16.35
CA LEU A 399 2.77 -6.40 17.67
C LEU A 399 4.27 -6.11 17.58
N ALA A 400 4.97 -6.67 16.60
CA ALA A 400 6.40 -6.45 16.41
C ALA A 400 6.71 -4.98 16.12
N VAL A 401 5.97 -4.36 15.21
CA VAL A 401 6.07 -2.93 14.88
C VAL A 401 5.82 -2.08 16.12
N GLU A 402 4.77 -2.40 16.89
CA GLU A 402 4.39 -1.59 18.04
C GLU A 402 5.38 -1.73 19.20
N VAL A 403 5.97 -2.90 19.44
CA VAL A 403 7.05 -3.07 20.42
C VAL A 403 8.26 -2.19 20.06
N GLN A 404 8.61 -2.07 18.77
CA GLN A 404 9.68 -1.17 18.34
C GLN A 404 9.31 0.31 18.48
N ARG A 405 8.03 0.68 18.29
CA ARG A 405 7.54 2.04 18.55
C ARG A 405 7.55 2.39 20.04
N ALA A 406 7.13 1.46 20.91
CA ALA A 406 7.17 1.61 22.36
C ALA A 406 8.61 1.85 22.85
N ARG A 407 9.57 1.06 22.34
CA ARG A 407 11.01 1.23 22.66
C ARG A 407 11.54 2.62 22.30
N ARG A 408 11.14 3.16 21.14
CA ARG A 408 11.59 4.49 20.69
C ARG A 408 10.92 5.64 21.44
N SER A 409 9.61 5.52 21.70
CA SER A 409 8.82 6.59 22.31
C SER A 409 8.86 6.60 23.84
N GLY A 410 9.30 5.50 24.46
CA GLY A 410 9.26 5.31 25.92
C GLY A 410 7.84 5.14 26.49
N LYS A 411 6.82 5.03 25.62
CA LYS A 411 5.43 4.83 26.04
C LYS A 411 5.08 3.33 26.10
N PRO A 412 4.32 2.88 27.11
CA PRO A 412 4.00 1.46 27.25
C PRO A 412 3.00 1.02 26.18
N THR A 413 3.15 -0.21 25.70
CA THR A 413 2.16 -0.91 24.87
C THR A 413 1.73 -2.17 25.61
N SER A 414 0.44 -2.47 25.56
CA SER A 414 -0.09 -3.72 26.11
C SER A 414 -0.54 -4.66 25.01
N VAL A 415 -0.31 -5.95 25.19
CA VAL A 415 -0.92 -7.02 24.39
C VAL A 415 -1.91 -7.80 25.24
N VAL A 416 -3.02 -8.20 24.63
CA VAL A 416 -4.08 -8.97 25.27
C VAL A 416 -4.30 -10.24 24.48
N MET A 417 -4.31 -11.39 25.15
CA MET A 417 -4.76 -12.67 24.60
C MET A 417 -6.13 -12.98 25.20
N LEU A 418 -7.12 -13.26 24.36
CA LEU A 418 -8.50 -13.55 24.76
C LEU A 418 -8.96 -14.89 24.19
N ASP A 419 -9.84 -15.56 24.92
CA ASP A 419 -10.47 -16.82 24.48
C ASP A 419 -11.92 -16.91 24.97
N ILE A 420 -12.78 -17.45 24.11
CA ILE A 420 -14.20 -17.66 24.42
C ILE A 420 -14.36 -18.90 25.29
N ASP A 421 -14.88 -18.69 26.51
CA ASP A 421 -14.99 -19.75 27.50
C ASP A 421 -15.97 -20.84 27.04
N HIS A 422 -15.50 -22.09 27.08
CA HIS A 422 -16.29 -23.28 26.72
C HIS A 422 -16.83 -23.27 25.28
N PHE A 423 -16.14 -22.62 24.33
CA PHE A 423 -16.60 -22.49 22.95
C PHE A 423 -16.93 -23.81 22.26
N LYS A 424 -16.12 -24.86 22.46
CA LYS A 424 -16.42 -26.22 21.96
C LYS A 424 -17.82 -26.70 22.38
N LYS A 425 -18.23 -26.47 23.63
CA LYS A 425 -19.56 -26.85 24.14
C LYS A 425 -20.67 -26.09 23.43
N VAL A 426 -20.44 -24.83 23.06
CA VAL A 426 -21.39 -24.04 22.27
C VAL A 426 -21.60 -24.68 20.90
N ASN A 427 -20.52 -25.03 20.19
CA ASN A 427 -20.62 -25.72 18.90
C ASN A 427 -21.31 -27.08 19.03
N ASP A 428 -20.95 -27.87 20.03
CA ASP A 428 -21.50 -29.20 20.25
C ASP A 428 -23.00 -29.14 20.61
N SER A 429 -23.46 -28.09 21.31
CA SER A 429 -24.86 -27.97 21.79
C SER A 429 -25.78 -27.22 20.82
N HIS A 430 -25.24 -26.24 20.09
CA HIS A 430 -26.03 -25.28 19.31
C HIS A 430 -25.64 -25.24 17.82
N GLY A 431 -24.64 -26.01 17.40
CA GLY A 431 -24.15 -26.08 16.03
C GLY A 431 -23.14 -24.99 15.68
N HIS A 432 -22.35 -25.24 14.64
CA HIS A 432 -21.29 -24.33 14.19
C HIS A 432 -21.79 -22.93 13.79
N ALA A 433 -22.98 -22.83 13.19
CA ALA A 433 -23.56 -21.53 12.83
C ALA A 433 -23.82 -20.63 14.05
N ALA A 434 -24.20 -21.24 15.19
CA ALA A 434 -24.37 -20.50 16.44
C ALA A 434 -23.02 -20.08 17.02
N GLY A 435 -22.00 -20.94 16.95
CA GLY A 435 -20.63 -20.60 17.33
C GLY A 435 -20.06 -19.44 16.50
N ASP A 436 -20.27 -19.46 15.18
CA ASP A 436 -19.87 -18.38 14.28
C ASP A 436 -20.52 -17.04 14.67
N ASN A 437 -21.79 -17.04 15.06
CA ASN A 437 -22.47 -15.84 15.55
C ASN A 437 -21.85 -15.31 16.85
N VAL A 438 -21.45 -16.20 17.76
CA VAL A 438 -20.75 -15.84 19.01
C VAL A 438 -19.40 -15.19 18.70
N ILE A 439 -18.62 -15.78 17.79
CA ILE A 439 -17.33 -15.23 17.36
C ILE A 439 -17.52 -13.83 16.73
N ARG A 440 -18.48 -13.68 15.82
CA ARG A 440 -18.76 -12.37 15.18
C ARG A 440 -19.19 -11.33 16.20
N ALA A 441 -20.03 -11.71 17.17
CA ALA A 441 -20.48 -10.79 18.22
C ALA A 441 -19.30 -10.30 19.08
N LEU A 442 -18.37 -11.18 19.46
CA LEU A 442 -17.18 -10.76 20.20
C LEU A 442 -16.30 -9.81 19.36
N ALA A 443 -16.02 -10.17 18.11
CA ALA A 443 -15.22 -9.34 17.21
C ALA A 443 -15.80 -7.92 17.06
N ASN A 444 -17.12 -7.82 16.87
CA ASN A 444 -17.82 -6.54 16.75
C ASN A 444 -17.78 -5.74 18.05
N LEU A 445 -18.02 -6.39 19.20
CA LEU A 445 -17.94 -5.74 20.51
C LEU A 445 -16.55 -5.17 20.79
N MET A 446 -15.50 -5.93 20.44
CA MET A 446 -14.11 -5.46 20.59
C MET A 446 -13.83 -4.24 19.69
N ARG A 447 -14.27 -4.24 18.43
CA ARG A 447 -14.10 -3.08 17.54
C ARG A 447 -14.81 -1.83 18.05
N GLN A 448 -15.99 -1.97 18.64
CA GLN A 448 -16.76 -0.83 19.16
C GLN A 448 -16.13 -0.21 20.41
N ARG A 449 -15.39 -1.00 21.21
CA ARG A 449 -14.83 -0.55 22.49
C ARG A 449 -13.37 -0.13 22.38
N LEU A 450 -12.64 -0.67 21.41
CA LEU A 450 -11.24 -0.35 21.18
C LEU A 450 -11.09 0.80 20.18
N ARG A 451 -9.95 1.49 20.26
CA ARG A 451 -9.66 2.68 19.46
C ARG A 451 -9.27 2.27 18.05
N ARG A 452 -9.41 3.18 17.09
CA ARG A 452 -8.94 2.97 15.70
C ARG A 452 -7.44 2.66 15.60
N VAL A 453 -6.65 3.14 16.56
CA VAL A 453 -5.19 2.87 16.64
C VAL A 453 -4.86 1.51 17.26
N ASP A 454 -5.82 0.89 17.94
CA ASP A 454 -5.64 -0.44 18.52
C ASP A 454 -5.75 -1.49 17.41
N SER A 455 -4.86 -2.49 17.43
CA SER A 455 -4.89 -3.56 16.44
C SER A 455 -5.59 -4.79 17.00
N LEU A 456 -6.47 -5.39 16.21
CA LEU A 456 -7.25 -6.57 16.59
C LEU A 456 -7.07 -7.70 15.58
N GLY A 457 -6.79 -8.90 16.10
CA GLY A 457 -6.64 -10.10 15.29
C GLY A 457 -7.36 -11.30 15.88
N ARG A 458 -7.82 -12.19 15.00
CA ARG A 458 -8.23 -13.55 15.34
C ARG A 458 -7.01 -14.46 15.26
N TYR A 459 -6.55 -14.90 16.42
CA TYR A 459 -5.32 -15.67 16.59
C TYR A 459 -5.53 -17.16 16.31
N GLY A 460 -6.72 -17.67 16.66
CA GLY A 460 -7.12 -19.06 16.51
C GLY A 460 -8.64 -19.18 16.35
N GLY A 461 -9.17 -20.41 16.42
CA GLY A 461 -10.61 -20.68 16.22
C GLY A 461 -11.51 -19.78 17.08
N GLU A 462 -11.28 -19.79 18.39
CA GLU A 462 -11.99 -18.96 19.38
C GLU A 462 -11.09 -17.94 20.10
N GLU A 463 -9.85 -17.78 19.61
CA GLU A 463 -8.81 -16.98 20.25
C GLU A 463 -8.59 -15.66 19.52
N PHE A 464 -8.42 -14.58 20.28
CA PHE A 464 -8.25 -13.23 19.79
C PHE A 464 -7.04 -12.55 20.44
N VAL A 465 -6.39 -11.67 19.69
CA VAL A 465 -5.31 -10.82 20.18
C VAL A 465 -5.66 -9.36 19.96
N ALA A 466 -5.40 -8.52 20.97
CA ALA A 466 -5.43 -7.07 20.85
C ALA A 466 -4.05 -6.48 21.17
N VAL A 467 -3.58 -5.56 20.34
CA VAL A 467 -2.38 -4.74 20.60
C VAL A 467 -2.84 -3.31 20.86
N LEU A 468 -2.50 -2.78 22.02
CA LEU A 468 -2.99 -1.51 22.54
C LEU A 468 -1.81 -0.53 22.71
N PRO A 469 -1.52 0.31 21.70
CA PRO A 469 -0.48 1.33 21.76
C PRO A 469 -0.72 2.34 22.88
N ASN A 470 0.34 2.81 23.52
CA ASN A 470 0.27 3.85 24.55
C ASN A 470 -0.72 3.51 25.69
N CYS A 471 -0.77 2.23 26.07
CA CYS A 471 -1.71 1.68 27.02
C CYS A 471 -0.96 0.81 28.03
N SER A 472 -1.06 1.15 29.32
CA SER A 472 -0.52 0.32 30.41
C SER A 472 -1.36 -0.94 30.63
N ALA A 473 -0.79 -1.98 31.23
CA ALA A 473 -1.47 -3.23 31.56
C ALA A 473 -2.72 -2.98 32.41
N THR A 474 -2.68 -2.01 33.33
CA THR A 474 -3.83 -1.68 34.18
C THR A 474 -4.98 -1.07 33.38
N GLN A 475 -4.68 -0.16 32.45
CA GLN A 475 -5.67 0.44 31.55
C GLN A 475 -6.23 -0.60 30.57
N ALA A 476 -5.35 -1.44 30.01
CA ALA A 476 -5.74 -2.55 29.16
C ALA A 476 -6.68 -3.50 29.90
N LYS A 477 -6.35 -3.88 31.15
CA LYS A 477 -7.24 -4.71 31.97
C LYS A 477 -8.62 -4.07 32.11
N GLN A 478 -8.71 -2.79 32.45
CA GLN A 478 -10.00 -2.12 32.64
C GLN A 478 -10.88 -2.21 31.39
N VAL A 479 -10.34 -1.82 30.23
CA VAL A 479 -11.09 -1.83 28.96
C VAL A 479 -11.52 -3.25 28.58
N ILE A 480 -10.66 -4.25 28.78
CA ILE A 480 -10.98 -5.65 28.48
C ILE A 480 -11.99 -6.23 29.48
N ASP A 481 -11.96 -5.82 30.75
CA ASP A 481 -12.95 -6.24 31.76
C ASP A 481 -14.35 -5.71 31.39
N GLU A 482 -14.45 -4.47 30.91
CA GLU A 482 -15.71 -3.91 30.42
C GLU A 482 -16.26 -4.68 29.19
N ILE A 483 -15.36 -5.08 28.27
CA ILE A 483 -15.74 -5.92 27.13
C ILE A 483 -16.23 -7.29 27.63
N ARG A 484 -15.54 -7.89 28.60
CA ARG A 484 -15.90 -9.18 29.20
C ARG A 484 -17.30 -9.13 29.82
N GLU A 485 -17.59 -8.11 30.62
CA GLU A 485 -18.90 -7.95 31.28
C GLU A 485 -20.02 -7.81 30.26
N ARG A 486 -19.85 -6.93 29.27
CA ARG A 486 -20.83 -6.76 28.19
C ARG A 486 -21.04 -8.02 27.37
N PHE A 487 -19.96 -8.75 27.08
CA PHE A 487 -20.05 -10.00 26.33
C PHE A 487 -20.84 -11.07 27.11
N ALA A 488 -20.64 -11.16 28.42
CA ALA A 488 -21.37 -12.08 29.29
C ALA A 488 -22.89 -11.81 29.32
N GLU A 489 -23.30 -10.56 29.14
CA GLU A 489 -24.70 -10.15 29.10
C GLU A 489 -25.38 -10.43 27.75
N LEU A 490 -24.62 -10.69 26.68
CA LEU A 490 -25.20 -11.00 25.37
C LEU A 490 -25.99 -12.32 25.39
N ILE A 491 -27.25 -12.23 24.97
CA ILE A 491 -28.13 -13.39 24.84
C ILE A 491 -28.08 -13.88 23.40
N PHE A 492 -27.60 -15.10 23.21
CA PHE A 492 -27.57 -15.79 21.93
C PHE A 492 -28.79 -16.70 21.79
N ASN A 493 -29.34 -16.79 20.57
CA ASN A 493 -30.48 -17.65 20.25
C ASN A 493 -30.06 -18.68 19.20
N ALA A 494 -30.26 -19.98 19.48
CA ALA A 494 -30.05 -21.05 18.52
C ALA A 494 -31.11 -22.15 18.72
N GLY A 495 -31.83 -22.53 17.66
CA GLY A 495 -32.84 -23.58 17.74
C GLY A 495 -33.96 -23.30 18.77
N GLY A 496 -34.28 -22.03 19.03
CA GLY A 496 -35.28 -21.62 20.03
C GLY A 496 -34.80 -21.62 21.48
N GLN A 497 -33.53 -21.95 21.75
CA GLN A 497 -32.92 -21.88 23.08
C GLN A 497 -32.09 -20.61 23.24
N ARG A 498 -32.19 -19.99 24.42
CA ARG A 498 -31.38 -18.83 24.85
C ARG A 498 -30.19 -19.30 25.66
N PHE A 499 -29.01 -18.76 25.36
CA PHE A 499 -27.80 -19.01 26.13
C PHE A 499 -26.89 -17.77 26.17
N ASN A 500 -25.97 -17.75 27.14
CA ASN A 500 -24.96 -16.72 27.31
C ASN A 500 -23.58 -17.37 27.23
N VAL A 501 -22.59 -16.59 26.83
CA VAL A 501 -21.20 -17.03 26.70
C VAL A 501 -20.30 -16.02 27.41
N THR A 502 -19.20 -16.49 27.99
CA THR A 502 -18.23 -15.64 28.69
C THR A 502 -16.87 -15.72 27.98
N LEU A 503 -15.94 -14.85 28.37
CA LEU A 503 -14.58 -14.88 27.86
C LEU A 503 -13.58 -14.73 29.01
N SER A 504 -12.40 -15.28 28.80
CA SER A 504 -11.23 -15.07 29.67
C SER A 504 -10.15 -14.32 28.90
N ALA A 505 -9.36 -13.51 29.60
CA ALA A 505 -8.30 -12.73 28.99
C ALA A 505 -7.03 -12.66 29.86
N GLY A 506 -5.88 -12.64 29.19
CA GLY A 506 -4.57 -12.37 29.76
C GLY A 506 -3.95 -11.12 29.15
N VAL A 507 -3.34 -10.26 29.97
CA VAL A 507 -2.77 -8.98 29.54
C VAL A 507 -1.29 -8.93 29.91
N ALA A 508 -0.43 -8.52 28.98
CA ALA A 508 0.98 -8.25 29.27
C ALA A 508 1.38 -6.86 28.75
N GLU A 509 2.25 -6.16 29.48
CA GLU A 509 2.78 -4.85 29.13
C GLU A 509 4.23 -4.96 28.66
N THR A 510 4.62 -4.16 27.67
CA THR A 510 6.01 -4.06 27.23
C THR A 510 6.92 -3.64 28.37
N ALA A 511 7.96 -4.44 28.64
CA ALA A 511 9.09 -4.05 29.46
C ALA A 511 10.34 -3.81 28.60
N GLU A 512 11.36 -3.19 29.20
CA GLU A 512 12.62 -2.87 28.51
C GLU A 512 13.27 -4.15 27.95
N GLY A 513 13.68 -4.11 26.67
CA GLY A 513 14.34 -5.24 25.99
C GLY A 513 13.43 -6.42 25.62
N VAL A 514 12.16 -6.46 26.01
CA VAL A 514 11.24 -7.57 25.71
C VAL A 514 11.03 -7.74 24.22
N ARG A 515 11.12 -8.99 23.73
CA ARG A 515 10.83 -9.33 22.32
C ARG A 515 9.32 -9.55 22.14
N PRO A 516 8.77 -9.30 20.94
CA PRO A 516 7.33 -9.44 20.67
C PRO A 516 6.75 -10.81 21.04
N ASN A 517 7.44 -11.90 20.69
CA ASN A 517 6.98 -13.25 21.02
C ASN A 517 6.97 -13.52 22.54
N ASP A 518 7.98 -13.05 23.27
CA ASP A 518 8.04 -13.22 24.73
C ASP A 518 6.88 -12.48 25.42
N LEU A 519 6.49 -11.31 24.89
CA LEU A 519 5.36 -10.53 25.39
C LEU A 519 4.02 -11.24 25.14
N LEU A 520 3.86 -11.84 23.96
CA LEU A 520 2.66 -12.61 23.62
C LEU A 520 2.54 -13.86 24.50
N GLU A 521 3.65 -14.57 24.76
CA GLU A 521 3.68 -15.71 25.68
C GLU A 521 3.35 -15.32 27.13
N GLN A 522 3.74 -14.12 27.57
CA GLN A 522 3.34 -13.59 28.88
C GLN A 522 1.82 -13.41 28.98
N ALA A 523 1.19 -12.83 27.95
CA ALA A 523 -0.26 -12.67 27.91
C ALA A 523 -0.98 -14.03 27.84
N ASP A 524 -0.45 -15.00 27.07
CA ASP A 524 -0.99 -16.36 27.00
C ASP A 524 -0.92 -17.07 28.36
N ARG A 525 0.19 -16.97 29.10
CA ARG A 525 0.29 -17.51 30.47
C ARG A 525 -0.72 -16.88 31.42
N ALA A 526 -0.96 -15.56 31.31
CA ALA A 526 -1.98 -14.88 32.08
C ALA A 526 -3.40 -15.38 31.73
N LEU A 527 -3.70 -15.60 30.44
CA LEU A 527 -4.95 -16.19 29.97
C LEU A 527 -5.12 -17.63 30.50
N TYR A 528 -4.07 -18.43 30.44
CA TYR A 528 -4.07 -19.78 31.00
C TYR A 528 -4.43 -19.77 32.50
N SER A 529 -3.86 -18.83 33.27
CA SER A 529 -4.21 -18.62 34.67
C SER A 529 -5.68 -18.22 34.86
N ALA A 530 -6.22 -17.34 34.00
CA ALA A 530 -7.63 -16.96 34.02
C ALA A 530 -8.56 -18.17 33.78
N LYS A 531 -8.21 -19.04 32.82
CA LYS A 531 -8.96 -20.27 32.53
C LYS A 531 -8.96 -21.27 33.70
N HIS A 532 -7.84 -21.39 34.42
CA HIS A 532 -7.71 -22.30 35.56
C HIS A 532 -8.35 -21.77 36.84
N ASN A 533 -8.42 -20.45 37.01
CA ASN A 533 -9.00 -19.80 38.18
C ASN A 533 -10.52 -19.54 38.06
N GLY A 534 -11.23 -20.35 37.27
CA GLY A 534 -12.70 -20.28 37.17
C GLY A 534 -13.26 -19.52 35.97
N ARG A 535 -12.42 -19.12 34.99
CA ARG A 535 -12.83 -18.42 33.75
C ARG A 535 -13.52 -17.09 34.00
N ASN A 536 -14.09 -16.47 32.96
CA ASN A 536 -14.81 -15.19 33.03
C ASN A 536 -14.05 -14.12 33.82
N GLN A 537 -12.76 -13.95 33.55
CA GLN A 537 -11.92 -12.97 34.24
C GLN A 537 -10.76 -12.49 33.37
N VAL A 538 -10.23 -11.32 33.72
CA VAL A 538 -9.03 -10.73 33.11
C VAL A 538 -7.86 -10.79 34.09
N ARG A 539 -6.74 -11.37 33.69
CA ARG A 539 -5.51 -11.47 34.49
C ARG A 539 -4.37 -10.69 33.85
N LEU A 540 -3.55 -10.06 34.68
CA LEU A 540 -2.28 -9.47 34.24
C LEU A 540 -1.18 -10.54 34.29
N ALA A 541 -0.23 -10.46 33.37
CA ALA A 541 1.03 -11.17 33.47
C ALA A 541 1.77 -10.65 34.71
N GLY A 542 2.15 -11.59 35.58
CA GLY A 542 2.80 -11.32 36.86
C GLY A 542 4.32 -11.29 36.77
#